data_AF-A0A838UBF0-F1
#
_entry.id   AF-A0A838UBF0-F1
#
_cell.length_a   1.000
_cell.length_b   1.000
_cell.length_c   1.000
_cell.angle_alpha   90.00
_cell.angle_beta   90.00
_cell.angle_gamma   90.00
#
_symmetry.space_group_name_H-M   'P 1'
#
loop_
_entity.id
_entity.type
_entity.pdbx_description
1 polymer ?
#
loop_
_entity_poly.entity_id
_entity_poly.type
_entity_poly.pdbx_seq_one_letter_code
_entity_poly.pdbx_strand_id
1 'polypeptide(L)'
;MVNKPEESEIGTGEETRLELAISNYLGTGIHLFLSLLAVLLLVAAAIATFDTVVRDFPKLWVEQQDEYGVLLKIIDNLLLIAITAEFGLLLLFRRLSAAVEVVIFVLARKTVNPDITAFDLTLCAAAIAGLIAIRFYYLPGKTT
;
A
#
# COMPACT_ATOMS: atom_id res chain seq x y z
N MET A 1 36.24 -16.57 -63.20
CA MET A 1 35.66 -17.62 -62.32
C MET A 1 36.31 -17.40 -60.95
N VAL A 2 35.63 -17.13 -59.85
CA VAL A 2 34.29 -17.49 -59.40
C VAL A 2 33.72 -16.32 -58.57
N ASN A 3 32.44 -16.07 -58.80
CA ASN A 3 31.58 -15.17 -58.06
C ASN A 3 31.23 -15.82 -56.71
N LYS A 4 31.30 -15.09 -55.60
CA LYS A 4 30.57 -15.49 -54.39
C LYS A 4 30.09 -14.25 -53.63
N PRO A 5 28.86 -13.78 -53.89
CA PRO A 5 28.13 -12.99 -52.93
C PRO A 5 27.51 -13.94 -51.89
N GLU A 6 27.33 -13.44 -50.67
CA GLU A 6 26.09 -13.53 -49.86
C GLU A 6 26.46 -13.21 -48.41
N GLU A 7 26.50 -11.90 -48.12
CA GLU A 7 25.99 -11.41 -46.84
C GLU A 7 24.53 -11.81 -46.76
N SER A 8 24.19 -12.64 -45.77
CA SER A 8 22.82 -12.83 -45.34
C SER A 8 22.80 -12.78 -43.81
N GLU A 9 22.96 -11.56 -43.26
CA GLU A 9 22.45 -11.24 -41.93
C GLU A 9 20.92 -11.23 -42.00
N ILE A 10 20.33 -12.41 -41.84
CA ILE A 10 18.88 -12.60 -41.77
C ILE A 10 18.52 -12.89 -40.32
N GLY A 11 17.76 -11.99 -39.71
CA GLY A 11 16.86 -12.33 -38.60
C GLY A 11 17.22 -11.80 -37.21
N THR A 12 17.30 -10.48 -37.01
CA THR A 12 17.29 -9.89 -35.65
C THR A 12 16.30 -8.73 -35.48
N GLY A 13 15.53 -8.38 -36.52
CA GLY A 13 14.58 -7.26 -36.47
C GLY A 13 13.20 -7.59 -35.91
N GLU A 14 12.73 -8.83 -36.04
CA GLU A 14 11.38 -9.23 -35.57
C GLU A 14 11.35 -9.57 -34.08
N GLU A 15 12.37 -10.26 -33.56
CA GLU A 15 12.48 -10.56 -32.13
C GLU A 15 12.55 -9.27 -31.29
N THR A 16 13.35 -8.29 -31.72
CA THR A 16 13.45 -7.00 -31.03
C THR A 16 12.15 -6.21 -31.08
N ARG A 17 11.36 -6.29 -32.17
CA ARG A 17 10.07 -5.57 -32.26
C ARG A 17 8.97 -6.24 -31.44
N LEU A 18 8.97 -7.57 -31.33
CA LEU A 18 8.06 -8.31 -30.47
C LEU A 18 8.38 -8.07 -28.99
N GLU A 19 9.66 -8.10 -28.59
CA GLU A 19 10.07 -7.78 -27.22
C GLU A 19 9.72 -6.32 -26.85
N LEU A 20 9.88 -5.37 -27.77
CA LEU A 20 9.48 -3.98 -27.55
C LEU A 20 7.95 -3.82 -27.43
N ALA A 21 7.18 -4.54 -28.25
CA ALA A 21 5.73 -4.50 -28.20
C ALA A 21 5.18 -5.13 -26.92
N ILE A 22 5.74 -6.27 -26.51
CA ILE A 22 5.37 -6.98 -25.28
C ILE A 22 5.72 -6.14 -24.06
N SER A 23 6.94 -5.58 -23.99
CA SER A 23 7.35 -4.74 -22.86
C SER A 23 6.49 -3.46 -22.73
N ASN A 24 6.14 -2.83 -23.84
CA ASN A 24 5.25 -1.66 -23.84
C ASN A 24 3.81 -2.00 -23.43
N TYR A 25 3.26 -3.12 -23.92
CA TYR A 25 1.91 -3.56 -23.56
C TYR A 25 1.82 -4.01 -22.10
N LEU A 26 2.82 -4.76 -21.63
CA LEU A 26 2.91 -5.23 -20.25
C LEU A 26 3.11 -4.06 -19.27
N GLY A 27 3.98 -3.11 -19.61
CA GLY A 27 4.18 -1.90 -18.82
C GLY A 27 2.91 -1.05 -18.72
N THR A 28 2.22 -0.82 -19.85
CA THR A 28 0.97 -0.06 -19.87
C THR A 28 -0.14 -0.77 -19.09
N GLY A 29 -0.26 -2.09 -19.25
CA GLY A 29 -1.25 -2.91 -18.53
C GLY A 29 -1.05 -2.88 -17.02
N ILE A 30 0.19 -3.03 -16.54
CA ILE A 30 0.51 -2.97 -15.11
C ILE A 30 0.17 -1.59 -14.55
N HIS A 31 0.49 -0.51 -15.27
CA HIS A 31 0.18 0.85 -14.84
C HIS A 31 -1.33 1.10 -14.73
N LEU A 32 -2.11 0.65 -15.71
CA LEU A 32 -3.57 0.75 -15.68
C LEU A 32 -4.17 -0.05 -14.52
N PHE A 33 -3.68 -1.28 -14.31
CA PHE A 33 -4.12 -2.12 -13.21
C PHE A 33 -3.83 -1.48 -11.84
N LEU A 34 -2.60 -1.00 -11.62
CA LEU A 34 -2.24 -0.30 -10.38
C LEU A 34 -3.08 0.96 -10.16
N SER A 35 -3.30 1.76 -11.21
CA SER A 35 -4.11 2.98 -11.10
C SER A 35 -5.57 2.66 -10.78
N LEU A 36 -6.15 1.64 -11.42
CA LEU A 36 -7.51 1.20 -11.14
C LEU A 36 -7.63 0.67 -9.71
N LEU A 37 -6.70 -0.18 -9.28
CA LEU A 37 -6.66 -0.72 -7.93
C LEU A 37 -6.58 0.40 -6.88
N ALA A 38 -5.74 1.41 -7.13
CA ALA A 38 -5.60 2.54 -6.23
C ALA A 38 -6.91 3.34 -6.09
N VAL A 39 -7.60 3.60 -7.20
CA VAL A 39 -8.92 4.27 -7.17
C VAL A 39 -9.94 3.44 -6.41
N LEU A 40 -9.98 2.12 -6.62
CA LEU A 40 -10.88 1.23 -5.88
C LEU A 40 -10.61 1.26 -4.38
N LEU A 41 -9.34 1.28 -3.96
CA LEU A 41 -8.97 1.40 -2.54
C LEU A 41 -9.43 2.73 -1.95
N LEU A 42 -9.27 3.85 -2.68
CA LEU A 42 -9.75 5.14 -2.21
C LEU A 42 -11.28 5.19 -2.08
N VAL A 43 -12.01 4.60 -3.03
CA VAL A 43 -13.46 4.48 -2.95
C VAL A 43 -13.87 3.61 -1.75
N ALA A 44 -13.19 2.48 -1.54
CA ALA A 44 -13.44 1.61 -0.39
C ALA A 44 -13.19 2.34 0.95
N ALA A 45 -12.09 3.10 1.05
CA ALA A 45 -11.78 3.91 2.21
C ALA A 45 -12.84 5.00 2.46
N ALA A 46 -13.34 5.66 1.40
CA ALA A 46 -14.41 6.64 1.53
C ALA A 46 -15.73 6.03 2.02
N ILE A 47 -16.11 4.86 1.48
CA ILE A 47 -17.30 4.11 1.92
C ILE A 47 -17.16 3.70 3.38
N ALA A 48 -16.02 3.12 3.76
CA ALA A 48 -15.76 2.70 5.14
C ALA A 48 -15.75 3.89 6.12
N THR A 49 -15.23 5.04 5.69
CA THR A 49 -15.28 6.29 6.46
C THR A 49 -16.73 6.71 6.71
N PHE A 50 -17.56 6.71 5.66
CA PHE A 50 -18.97 7.04 5.79
C PHE A 50 -19.70 6.08 6.74
N ASP A 51 -19.49 4.77 6.61
CA ASP A 51 -20.09 3.75 7.48
C ASP A 51 -19.68 3.97 8.94
N THR A 52 -18.39 4.22 9.20
CA THR A 52 -17.86 4.47 10.55
C THR A 52 -18.46 5.74 11.17
N VAL A 53 -18.55 6.83 10.41
CA VAL A 53 -19.07 8.13 10.90
C VAL A 53 -20.59 8.09 11.12
N VAL A 54 -21.34 7.42 10.23
CA VAL A 54 -22.81 7.45 10.30
C VAL A 54 -23.37 6.35 11.21
N ARG A 55 -22.70 5.20 11.31
CA ARG A 55 -23.24 4.04 12.05
C ARG A 55 -22.52 3.77 13.34
N ASP A 56 -21.20 3.92 13.39
CA ASP A 56 -20.43 3.55 14.58
C ASP A 56 -20.27 4.72 15.56
N PHE A 57 -20.01 5.93 15.06
CA PHE A 57 -19.91 7.12 15.92
C PHE A 57 -21.17 7.37 16.76
N PRO A 58 -22.40 7.34 16.23
CA PRO A 58 -23.59 7.58 17.04
C PRO A 58 -23.81 6.55 18.16
N LYS A 59 -23.28 5.33 18.02
CA LYS A 59 -23.38 4.30 19.06
C LYS A 59 -22.67 4.71 20.35
N LEU A 60 -21.63 5.55 20.27
CA LEU A 60 -20.94 6.08 21.44
C LEU A 60 -21.88 6.90 22.36
N TRP A 61 -22.92 7.52 21.81
CA TRP A 61 -23.87 8.32 22.60
C TRP A 61 -25.10 7.52 23.07
N VAL A 62 -25.40 6.39 22.42
CA VAL A 62 -26.63 5.61 22.68
C VAL A 62 -26.36 4.39 23.56
N GLU A 63 -25.17 3.78 23.44
CA GLU A 63 -24.85 2.49 24.05
C GLU A 63 -23.93 2.67 25.28
N GLN A 64 -24.51 3.13 26.40
CA GLN A 64 -23.76 3.46 27.63
C GLN A 64 -23.13 2.26 28.38
N GLN A 65 -23.45 1.01 28.02
CA GLN A 65 -22.96 -0.16 28.77
C GLN A 65 -21.60 -0.69 28.29
N ASP A 66 -21.18 -0.39 27.06
CA ASP A 66 -19.90 -0.86 26.50
C ASP A 66 -19.20 0.24 25.66
N GLU A 67 -19.09 1.43 26.24
CA GLU A 67 -18.44 2.58 25.59
C GLU A 67 -17.00 2.26 25.15
N TYR A 68 -16.26 1.50 25.97
CA TYR A 68 -14.88 1.10 25.67
C TYR A 68 -14.79 0.13 24.49
N GLY A 69 -15.66 -0.89 24.42
CA GLY A 69 -15.69 -1.83 23.29
C GLY A 69 -16.06 -1.13 21.98
N VAL A 70 -17.03 -0.22 22.02
CA VAL A 70 -17.43 0.59 20.85
C VAL A 70 -16.29 1.52 20.41
N LEU A 71 -15.61 2.19 21.35
CA LEU A 71 -14.47 3.05 21.02
C LEU A 71 -13.32 2.25 20.41
N LEU A 72 -12.96 1.10 20.98
CA LEU A 72 -11.89 0.25 20.46
C LEU A 72 -12.19 -0.20 19.01
N LYS A 73 -13.46 -0.54 18.75
CA LYS A 73 -13.92 -0.90 17.40
C LYS A 73 -13.83 0.26 16.42
N ILE A 74 -14.19 1.48 16.84
CA ILE A 74 -14.07 2.68 16.01
C ILE A 74 -12.59 2.94 15.68
N ILE A 75 -11.70 2.81 16.67
CA ILE A 75 -10.26 2.97 16.46
C ILE A 75 -9.73 1.92 15.48
N ASP A 76 -10.12 0.64 15.59
CA ASP A 76 -9.73 -0.41 14.64
C ASP A 76 -10.20 -0.08 13.21
N ASN A 77 -11.45 0.39 13.07
CA ASN A 77 -12.02 0.79 11.78
C ASN A 77 -11.27 2.00 11.19
N LEU A 78 -10.97 3.02 12.00
CA LEU A 78 -10.21 4.20 11.56
C LEU A 78 -8.79 3.83 11.11
N LEU A 79 -8.12 2.92 11.82
CA LEU A 79 -6.81 2.42 11.42
C LEU A 79 -6.88 1.64 10.10
N LEU A 80 -7.90 0.79 9.91
CA LEU A 80 -8.13 0.10 8.63
C LEU A 80 -8.38 1.09 7.48
N ILE A 81 -9.19 2.13 7.71
CA ILE A 81 -9.44 3.19 6.73
C ILE A 81 -8.14 3.89 6.35
N ALA A 82 -7.33 4.29 7.34
CA ALA A 82 -6.05 4.95 7.13
C ALA A 82 -5.09 4.06 6.32
N ILE A 83 -4.96 2.78 6.68
CA ILE A 83 -4.16 1.79 5.92
C ILE A 83 -4.62 1.73 4.46
N THR A 84 -5.94 1.63 4.24
CA THR A 84 -6.51 1.49 2.89
C THR A 84 -6.29 2.74 2.06
N ALA A 85 -6.47 3.92 2.65
CA ALA A 85 -6.25 5.21 2.00
C ALA A 85 -4.77 5.41 1.65
N GLU A 86 -3.87 5.22 2.61
CA GLU A 86 -2.42 5.37 2.39
C GLU A 86 -1.88 4.34 1.40
N PHE A 87 -2.43 3.12 1.40
CA PHE A 87 -2.06 2.12 0.39
C PHE A 87 -2.53 2.53 -1.01
N GLY A 88 -3.73 3.12 -1.14
CA GLY A 88 -4.18 3.75 -2.39
C GLY A 88 -3.24 4.89 -2.84
N LEU A 89 -2.85 5.78 -1.91
CA LEU A 89 -1.91 6.88 -2.19
C LEU A 89 -0.52 6.37 -2.56
N LEU A 90 -0.05 5.30 -1.92
CA LEU A 90 1.20 4.62 -2.24
C LEU A 90 1.19 4.12 -3.69
N LEU A 91 0.10 3.50 -4.13
CA LEU A 91 -0.02 2.99 -5.49
C LEU A 91 -0.08 4.13 -6.53
N LEU A 92 -0.76 5.24 -6.21
CA LEU A 92 -0.83 6.41 -7.10
C LEU A 92 0.50 7.15 -7.21
N PHE A 93 1.15 7.44 -6.07
CA PHE A 93 2.32 8.31 -6.04
C PHE A 93 3.65 7.56 -6.00
N ARG A 94 3.63 6.23 -5.83
CA ARG A 94 4.82 5.35 -5.74
C ARG A 94 5.87 5.87 -4.74
N ARG A 95 5.42 6.53 -3.67
CA ARG A 95 6.29 7.13 -2.65
C ARG A 95 6.61 6.08 -1.59
N LEU A 96 7.90 5.77 -1.44
CA LEU A 96 8.40 4.90 -0.34
C LEU A 96 8.02 5.43 1.05
N SER A 97 7.84 6.74 1.22
CA SER A 97 7.36 7.32 2.49
C SER A 97 5.99 6.77 2.90
N ALA A 98 5.07 6.63 1.94
CA ALA A 98 3.74 6.09 2.21
C ALA A 98 3.80 4.62 2.65
N ALA A 99 4.82 3.87 2.23
CA ALA A 99 4.98 2.47 2.64
C ALA A 99 5.29 2.37 4.13
N VAL A 100 6.13 3.28 4.64
CA VAL A 100 6.46 3.36 6.07
C VAL A 100 5.22 3.71 6.88
N GLU A 101 4.41 4.67 6.41
CA GLU A 101 3.16 5.08 7.07
C GLU A 101 2.15 3.92 7.13
N VAL A 102 1.94 3.21 6.02
CA VAL A 102 1.09 2.01 5.98
C VAL A 102 1.55 0.98 7.00
N VAL A 103 2.85 0.68 7.08
CA VAL A 103 3.38 -0.29 8.04
C VAL A 103 3.17 0.17 9.49
N ILE A 104 3.38 1.46 9.79
CA ILE A 104 3.10 2.02 11.12
C ILE A 104 1.62 1.83 11.49
N PHE A 105 0.69 2.10 10.58
CA PHE A 105 -0.73 1.90 10.85
C PHE A 105 -1.10 0.41 11.03
N VAL A 106 -0.49 -0.50 10.27
CA VAL A 106 -0.68 -1.95 10.45
C VAL A 106 -0.22 -2.40 11.83
N LEU A 107 0.93 -1.90 12.30
CA LEU A 107 1.43 -2.18 13.65
C LEU A 107 0.51 -1.59 14.72
N ALA A 108 0.08 -0.34 14.57
CA ALA A 108 -0.87 0.30 15.47
C ALA A 108 -2.18 -0.52 15.55
N ARG A 109 -2.69 -0.98 14.41
CA ARG A 109 -3.90 -1.81 14.35
C ARG A 109 -3.72 -3.12 15.11
N LYS A 110 -2.57 -3.77 14.95
CA LYS A 110 -2.26 -5.00 15.69
C LYS A 110 -2.28 -4.76 17.20
N THR A 111 -1.79 -3.61 17.68
CA THR A 111 -1.77 -3.28 19.13
C THR A 111 -3.12 -2.94 19.74
N VAL A 112 -4.11 -2.54 18.92
CA VAL A 112 -5.47 -2.23 19.37
C VAL A 112 -6.31 -3.50 19.56
N ASN A 113 -5.85 -4.64 19.06
CA ASN A 113 -6.58 -5.91 19.13
C ASN A 113 -6.51 -6.51 20.54
N PRO A 114 -7.65 -6.84 21.20
CA PRO A 114 -7.68 -7.29 22.59
C PRO A 114 -6.97 -8.62 22.86
N ASP A 115 -6.73 -9.45 21.85
CA ASP A 115 -6.05 -10.75 21.96
C ASP A 115 -4.52 -10.68 21.81
N ILE A 116 -3.91 -9.50 21.99
CA ILE A 116 -2.46 -9.32 21.82
C ILE A 116 -1.67 -9.88 23.00
N THR A 117 -0.65 -10.70 22.73
CA THR A 117 0.25 -11.19 23.77
C THR A 117 1.34 -10.16 24.12
N ALA A 118 1.92 -10.22 25.32
CA ALA A 118 3.04 -9.36 25.71
C ALA A 118 4.26 -9.53 24.77
N PHE A 119 4.43 -10.71 24.18
CA PHE A 119 5.45 -10.97 23.19
C PHE A 119 5.15 -10.24 21.87
N ASP A 120 3.90 -10.28 21.39
CA ASP A 120 3.50 -9.52 20.20
C ASP A 120 3.69 -8.02 20.39
N LEU A 121 3.43 -7.49 21.60
CA LEU A 121 3.62 -6.08 21.91
C LEU A 121 5.10 -5.68 21.85
N THR A 122 6.00 -6.48 22.44
CA THR A 122 7.44 -6.23 22.39
C THR A 122 8.00 -6.34 20.98
N LEU A 123 7.48 -7.27 20.17
CA LEU A 123 7.85 -7.42 18.76
C LEU A 123 7.33 -6.25 17.91
N CYS A 124 6.11 -5.75 18.16
CA CYS A 124 5.59 -4.54 17.53
C CYS A 124 6.43 -3.31 17.90
N ALA A 125 6.81 -3.15 19.17
CA ALA A 125 7.67 -2.06 19.62
C ALA A 125 9.06 -2.13 18.95
N ALA A 126 9.65 -3.32 18.85
CA ALA A 126 10.91 -3.53 18.13
C ALA A 126 10.79 -3.21 16.63
N ALA A 127 9.67 -3.59 15.99
CA ALA A 127 9.39 -3.28 14.60
C ALA A 127 9.25 -1.76 14.35
N ILE A 128 8.55 -1.04 15.23
CA ILE A 128 8.43 0.43 15.18
C ILE A 128 9.82 1.07 15.34
N ALA A 129 10.61 0.62 16.32
CA ALA A 129 11.97 1.13 16.53
C ALA A 129 12.87 0.90 15.30
N GLY A 130 12.79 -0.29 14.69
CA GLY A 130 13.50 -0.61 13.45
C GLY A 130 13.08 0.27 12.29
N LEU A 131 11.77 0.51 12.11
CA LEU A 131 11.25 1.40 11.06
C LEU A 131 11.71 2.84 11.24
N ILE A 132 11.70 3.35 12.48
CA ILE A 132 12.19 4.71 12.79
C ILE A 132 13.69 4.78 12.48
N ALA A 133 14.47 3.77 12.86
CA ALA A 133 15.90 3.72 12.56
C ALA A 133 16.16 3.72 11.05
N ILE A 134 15.44 2.91 10.27
CA ILE A 134 15.53 2.87 8.80
C ILE A 134 15.15 4.21 8.20
N ARG A 135 14.02 4.80 8.64
CA ARG A 135 13.57 6.12 8.15
C ARG A 135 14.63 7.18 8.41
N PHE A 136 15.23 7.20 9.59
CA PHE A 136 16.20 8.22 9.98
C PHE A 136 17.56 8.06 9.30
N TYR A 137 18.07 6.82 9.18
CA TYR A 137 19.41 6.57 8.63
C TYR A 137 19.44 6.36 7.11
N TYR A 138 18.40 5.75 6.52
CA TYR A 138 18.39 5.35 5.11
C TYR A 138 17.46 6.17 4.22
N LEU A 139 16.48 6.89 4.79
CA LEU A 139 15.65 7.85 4.06
C LEU A 139 15.88 9.27 4.60
N PRO A 140 17.11 9.83 4.53
CA PRO A 140 17.30 11.23 4.83
C PRO A 140 16.44 12.04 3.85
N GLY A 141 15.36 12.61 4.38
CA GLY A 141 14.52 13.54 3.65
C GLY A 141 15.43 14.61 3.07
N LYS A 142 15.40 14.76 1.76
CA LYS A 142 16.07 15.86 1.08
C LYS A 142 15.41 17.14 1.60
N THR A 143 16.04 17.76 2.60
CA THR A 143 15.70 19.09 3.09
C THR A 143 16.02 20.06 1.97
N THR A 144 15.01 20.42 1.20
CA THR A 144 14.97 21.58 0.30
C THR A 144 13.60 22.20 0.42
#